data_AF-A0A7Y1TL93-F1
#
_entry.id   AF-A0A7Y1TL93-F1
#
_cell.length_a   1.000
_cell.length_b   1.000
_cell.length_c   1.000
_cell.angle_alpha   90.00
_cell.angle_beta   90.00
_cell.angle_gamma   90.00
#
_symmetry.space_group_name_H-M   'P 1'
#
loop_
_entity.id
_entity.type
_entity.pdbx_description
1 polymer ?
#
loop_
_entity_poly.entity_id
_entity_poly.type
_entity_poly.pdbx_seq_one_letter_code
_entity_poly.pdbx_strand_id
1 'polypeptide(L)'
;MSHHNKRYNHTIEFLQKVLPPPATILDLGTRNDFSEIMEKHGYKIYNTEGEDLDILPEVVKKYKVDAVTALEIFEHLIAPFNVLRELEATKLIATIPLNLWFAKAYRSKSDKWDRHF
;
A
#
# COMPACT_ATOMS: atom_id res chain seq x y z
N MET A 1 -13.10 -1.05 20.32
CA MET A 1 -12.82 -0.75 18.89
C MET A 1 -12.52 -2.05 18.17
N SER A 2 -13.03 -2.23 16.95
CA SER A 2 -12.58 -3.33 16.07
C SER A 2 -11.06 -3.24 15.88
N HIS A 3 -10.38 -4.38 15.71
CA HIS A 3 -8.93 -4.42 15.41
C HIS A 3 -8.57 -3.55 14.20
N HIS A 4 -9.46 -3.49 13.20
CA HIS A 4 -9.29 -2.67 12.00
C HIS A 4 -9.25 -1.17 12.32
N ASN A 5 -10.15 -0.67 13.18
CA ASN A 5 -10.17 0.74 13.56
C ASN A 5 -8.91 1.15 14.33
N LYS A 6 -8.38 0.25 15.18
CA LYS A 6 -7.12 0.52 15.89
C LYS A 6 -5.95 0.68 14.91
N ARG A 7 -5.84 -0.22 13.93
CA ARG A 7 -4.80 -0.14 12.89
C ARG A 7 -4.93 1.16 12.10
N TYR A 8 -6.12 1.47 11.59
CA TYR A 8 -6.34 2.70 10.81
C TYR A 8 -6.00 3.97 11.60
N ASN A 9 -6.39 4.06 12.87
CA ASN A 9 -6.05 5.21 13.70
C ASN A 9 -4.53 5.37 13.86
N HIS A 10 -3.81 4.29 14.18
CA HIS A 10 -2.35 4.36 14.28
C HIS A 10 -1.69 4.70 12.94
N THR A 11 -2.19 4.14 11.83
CA THR A 11 -1.63 4.40 10.50
C THR A 11 -1.83 5.86 10.09
N ILE A 12 -3.01 6.45 10.31
CA ILE A 12 -3.24 7.86 9.93
C ILE A 12 -2.46 8.83 10.83
N GLU A 13 -2.36 8.56 12.13
CA GLU A 13 -1.53 9.35 13.06
C GLU A 13 -0.05 9.31 12.67
N PHE A 14 0.47 8.13 12.32
CA PHE A 14 1.82 7.98 11.82
C PHE A 14 2.02 8.72 10.49
N LEU A 15 1.11 8.53 9.54
CA LEU A 15 1.16 9.15 8.21
C LEU A 15 1.22 10.68 8.32
N GLN A 16 0.32 11.31 9.10
CA GLN A 16 0.31 12.76 9.32
C GLN A 16 1.61 13.29 9.94
N LYS A 17 2.29 12.48 10.75
CA LYS A 17 3.58 12.86 11.36
C LYS A 17 4.72 12.85 10.34
N VAL A 18 4.76 11.88 9.43
CA VAL A 18 5.88 11.68 8.49
C VAL A 18 5.65 12.29 7.09
N LEU A 19 4.40 12.60 6.79
CA LEU A 19 3.92 13.25 5.57
C LEU A 19 2.65 14.06 5.90
N PRO A 20 2.78 15.27 6.47
CA PRO A 20 1.62 16.11 6.77
C PRO A 20 0.81 16.47 5.51
N PRO A 21 -0.53 16.60 5.59
CA PRO A 21 -1.34 17.08 4.47
C PRO A 21 -1.15 18.60 4.27
N PRO A 22 -1.36 19.12 3.04
CA PRO A 22 -1.79 18.39 1.86
C PRO A 22 -0.62 17.64 1.20
N ALA A 23 -0.89 16.41 0.77
CA ALA A 23 0.03 15.65 -0.08
C ALA A 23 -0.78 14.77 -1.03
N THR A 24 -0.21 14.50 -2.20
CA THR A 24 -0.74 13.55 -3.18
C THR A 24 -0.06 12.20 -2.97
N ILE A 25 -0.84 11.14 -2.77
CA ILE A 25 -0.35 9.79 -2.48
C ILE A 25 -0.85 8.83 -3.57
N LEU A 26 0.04 7.96 -4.05
CA LEU A 26 -0.36 6.73 -4.74
C LEU A 26 -0.40 5.60 -3.71
N ASP A 27 -1.60 5.10 -3.42
CA ASP A 27 -1.82 3.93 -2.56
C ASP A 27 -1.87 2.67 -3.42
N LEU A 28 -0.82 1.84 -3.33
CA LEU A 28 -0.71 0.62 -4.13
C LEU A 28 -1.80 -0.38 -3.72
N GLY A 29 -2.48 -0.92 -4.71
CA GLY A 29 -3.70 -1.70 -4.54
C GLY A 29 -4.94 -0.94 -4.99
N THR A 30 -6.07 -1.63 -5.02
CA THR A 30 -7.37 -1.02 -5.35
C THR A 30 -7.88 -0.15 -4.19
N ARG A 31 -8.73 0.82 -4.51
CA ARG A 31 -9.38 1.70 -3.53
C ARG A 31 -10.01 0.90 -2.38
N ASN A 32 -9.82 1.39 -1.16
CA ASN A 32 -10.26 0.74 0.08
C ASN A 32 -10.74 1.78 1.12
N ASP A 33 -11.25 1.32 2.27
CA ASP A 33 -11.74 2.18 3.36
C ASP A 33 -10.67 3.17 3.86
N PHE A 34 -9.39 2.77 3.87
CA PHE A 34 -8.31 3.65 4.31
C PHE A 34 -8.03 4.76 3.31
N SER A 35 -8.25 4.54 2.01
CA SER A 35 -8.23 5.59 0.99
C SER A 35 -9.21 6.73 1.34
N GLU A 36 -10.44 6.39 1.77
CA GLU A 36 -11.42 7.38 2.21
C GLU A 36 -11.01 8.10 3.50
N ILE A 37 -10.38 7.38 4.43
CA ILE A 37 -9.86 7.97 5.67
C ILE A 37 -8.78 9.00 5.33
N MET A 38 -7.85 8.69 4.43
CA MET A 38 -6.82 9.63 4.01
C MET A 38 -7.43 10.87 3.34
N GLU A 39 -8.39 10.71 2.43
CA GLU A 39 -9.07 11.83 1.79
C GLU A 39 -9.75 12.77 2.81
N LYS A 40 -10.42 12.21 3.84
CA LYS A 40 -11.01 12.98 4.94
C LYS A 40 -9.98 13.77 5.75
N HIS A 41 -8.71 13.37 5.73
CA HIS A 41 -7.61 14.06 6.40
C HIS A 41 -6.81 14.99 5.46
N GLY A 42 -7.33 15.30 4.27
CA GLY A 42 -6.78 16.32 3.38
C GLY A 42 -5.70 15.83 2.41
N TYR A 43 -5.57 14.51 2.22
CA TYR A 43 -4.73 13.94 1.18
C TYR A 43 -5.50 13.81 -0.14
N LYS A 44 -4.76 13.89 -1.25
CA LYS A 44 -5.26 13.50 -2.57
C LYS A 44 -4.78 12.08 -2.86
N ILE A 45 -5.71 11.13 -3.04
CA ILE A 45 -5.37 9.72 -3.21
C ILE A 45 -5.58 9.27 -4.66
N TYR A 46 -4.57 8.59 -5.17
CA TYR A 46 -4.65 7.74 -6.34
C TYR A 46 -4.49 6.28 -5.91
N ASN A 47 -5.10 5.36 -6.65
CA ASN A 47 -4.95 3.93 -6.47
C ASN A 47 -4.58 3.29 -7.81
N THR A 48 -3.91 2.14 -7.76
CA THR A 48 -3.88 1.22 -8.91
C THR A 48 -5.25 0.57 -9.11
N GLU A 49 -5.52 0.02 -10.29
CA GLU A 49 -6.86 -0.45 -10.68
C GLU A 49 -7.04 -1.97 -10.57
N GLY A 50 -6.04 -2.67 -10.00
CA GLY A 50 -6.06 -4.12 -9.82
C GLY A 50 -5.14 -4.87 -10.79
N GLU A 51 -4.18 -4.16 -11.40
CA GLU A 51 -3.12 -4.76 -12.18
C GLU A 51 -2.24 -5.69 -11.33
N ASP A 52 -1.72 -6.75 -11.95
CA ASP A 52 -0.70 -7.59 -11.34
C ASP A 52 0.64 -6.84 -11.37
N LEU A 53 1.03 -6.26 -10.22
CA LEU A 53 2.21 -5.42 -10.13
C LEU A 53 3.53 -6.21 -10.23
N ASP A 54 3.51 -7.54 -10.12
CA ASP A 54 4.70 -8.36 -10.45
C ASP A 54 4.95 -8.42 -11.96
N ILE A 55 3.89 -8.28 -12.76
CA ILE A 55 3.93 -8.37 -14.24
C ILE A 55 3.96 -7.00 -14.90
N LEU A 56 3.23 -6.02 -14.36
CA LEU A 56 3.07 -4.68 -14.93
C LEU A 56 3.49 -3.59 -13.94
N PRO A 57 4.72 -3.61 -13.39
CA PRO A 57 5.16 -2.63 -12.40
C PRO A 57 5.17 -1.18 -12.94
N GLU A 58 5.30 -0.98 -14.26
CA GLU A 58 5.39 0.33 -14.89
C GLU A 58 4.11 1.17 -14.78
N VAL A 59 2.96 0.57 -14.44
CA VAL A 59 1.69 1.31 -14.29
C VAL A 59 1.76 2.40 -13.24
N VAL A 60 2.64 2.25 -12.24
CA VAL A 60 2.86 3.24 -11.18
C VAL A 60 3.46 4.55 -11.70
N LYS A 61 4.13 4.55 -12.85
CA LYS A 61 4.73 5.76 -13.48
C LYS A 61 3.70 6.72 -14.04
N LYS A 62 2.44 6.29 -14.19
CA LYS A 62 1.35 7.16 -14.64
C LYS A 62 1.07 8.28 -13.63
N TYR A 63 1.53 8.15 -12.39
CA TYR A 63 1.21 9.04 -11.28
C TYR A 63 2.43 9.84 -10.84
N LYS A 64 2.31 11.16 -10.80
CA LYS A 64 3.26 12.06 -10.13
C LYS A 64 2.71 12.43 -8.76
N VAL A 65 3.38 11.94 -7.72
CA VAL A 65 2.90 11.98 -6.33
C VAL A 65 4.02 12.34 -5.37
N ASP A 66 3.66 12.85 -4.20
CA ASP A 66 4.61 13.22 -3.15
C ASP A 66 5.11 11.99 -2.38
N ALA A 67 4.28 10.95 -2.29
CA ALA A 67 4.62 9.68 -1.65
C ALA A 67 3.81 8.51 -2.22
N VAL A 68 4.31 7.31 -1.95
CA VAL A 68 3.63 6.05 -2.24
C VAL A 68 3.34 5.35 -0.92
N THR A 69 2.11 4.84 -0.76
CA THR A 69 1.75 3.94 0.34
C THR A 69 1.62 2.51 -0.16
N ALA A 70 2.16 1.57 0.60
CA ALA A 70 2.11 0.14 0.34
C ALA A 70 1.68 -0.58 1.62
N LEU A 71 0.39 -0.49 1.94
CA LEU A 71 -0.16 -0.95 3.21
C LEU A 71 -0.69 -2.38 3.06
N GLU A 72 0.02 -3.36 3.63
CA GLU A 72 -0.36 -4.79 3.58
C GLU A 72 -0.49 -5.31 2.13
N ILE A 73 0.44 -4.94 1.25
CA ILE A 73 0.47 -5.36 -0.17
C ILE A 73 1.76 -6.06 -0.59
N PHE A 74 2.91 -5.69 -0.03
CA PHE A 74 4.20 -6.22 -0.50
C PHE A 74 4.40 -7.69 -0.17
N GLU A 75 3.80 -8.18 0.91
CA GLU A 75 3.79 -9.61 1.25
C GLU A 75 3.01 -10.48 0.24
N HIS A 76 2.19 -9.86 -0.61
CA HIS A 76 1.41 -10.53 -1.63
C HIS A 76 2.12 -10.56 -2.99
N LEU A 77 3.20 -9.81 -3.15
CA LEU A 77 4.01 -9.77 -4.36
C LEU A 77 5.14 -10.79 -4.27
N ILE A 78 5.44 -11.44 -5.39
CA ILE A 78 6.58 -12.35 -5.50
C ILE A 78 7.89 -11.55 -5.49
N ALA A 79 7.92 -10.40 -6.16
CA ALA A 79 9.10 -9.55 -6.28
C ALA A 79 8.76 -8.06 -6.12
N PRO A 80 8.54 -7.58 -4.87
CA PRO A 80 8.27 -6.17 -4.59
C PRO A 80 9.31 -5.20 -5.19
N PHE A 81 10.56 -5.66 -5.33
CA PHE A 81 11.65 -4.89 -5.94
C PHE A 81 11.30 -4.33 -7.33
N ASN A 82 10.55 -5.08 -8.15
CA ASN A 82 10.21 -4.64 -9.50
C ASN A 82 9.35 -3.38 -9.46
N VAL A 83 8.32 -3.35 -8.61
CA VAL A 83 7.47 -2.16 -8.42
C VAL A 83 8.28 -1.01 -7.82
N LEU A 84 9.08 -1.29 -6.78
CA LEU A 84 9.91 -0.29 -6.10
C LEU A 84 10.86 0.44 -7.05
N ARG A 85 11.43 -0.27 -8.03
CA ARG A 85 12.33 0.31 -9.02
C ARG A 85 11.62 1.26 -9.99
N GLU A 86 10.34 1.04 -10.24
CA GLU A 86 9.56 1.88 -11.15
C GLU A 86 8.93 3.12 -10.47
N LEU A 87 8.96 3.21 -9.13
CA LEU A 87 8.44 4.37 -8.39
C LEU A 87 9.30 5.62 -8.66
N GLU A 88 8.66 6.72 -9.04
CA GLU A 88 9.33 8.02 -9.20
C GLU A 88 9.33 8.86 -7.91
N ALA A 89 8.41 8.56 -6.97
CA ALA A 89 8.34 9.25 -5.69
C ALA A 89 9.50 8.82 -4.78
N THR A 90 10.11 9.78 -4.08
CA THR A 90 11.26 9.52 -3.20
C THR A 90 10.87 9.11 -1.78
N LYS A 91 9.56 9.08 -1.47
CA LYS A 91 9.03 8.69 -0.16
C LYS A 91 8.08 7.51 -0.31
N LEU A 92 8.41 6.43 0.39
CA LEU A 92 7.61 5.21 0.50
C LEU A 92 7.22 5.00 1.95
N ILE A 93 5.94 4.69 2.19
CA ILE A 93 5.41 4.33 3.51
C ILE A 93 4.75 2.97 3.37
N ALA A 94 5.30 1.96 4.02
CA ALA A 94 4.82 0.58 3.89
C ALA A 94 4.53 -0.02 5.27
N THR A 95 3.57 -0.94 5.32
CA THR A 95 3.37 -1.84 6.46
C THR A 95 3.69 -3.25 6.02
N ILE A 96 4.44 -3.97 6.86
CA ILE A 96 4.78 -5.37 6.60
C ILE A 96 4.50 -6.15 7.88
N PRO A 97 3.75 -7.26 7.82
CA PRO A 97 3.57 -8.14 8.96
C PRO A 97 4.92 -8.78 9.33
N LEU A 98 5.47 -8.36 10.47
CA LEU A 98 6.82 -8.73 10.91
C LEU A 98 7.04 -10.25 11.04
N ASN A 99 6.00 -10.98 11.41
CA ASN A 99 6.08 -12.44 11.55
C ASN A 99 6.01 -13.17 10.20
N LEU A 100 5.64 -12.47 9.12
CA LEU A 100 5.30 -13.10 7.85
C LEU A 100 6.52 -13.34 6.96
N TRP A 101 7.51 -12.43 6.98
CA TRP A 101 8.71 -12.60 6.15
C TRP A 101 9.55 -13.83 6.53
N PHE A 102 9.29 -14.40 7.72
CA PHE A 102 9.89 -15.65 8.19
C PHE A 102 8.85 -16.77 8.38
N ALA A 103 7.59 -16.55 8.02
CA ALA A 103 6.54 -17.56 8.07
C ALA A 103 6.63 -18.50 6.87
N LYS A 104 6.02 -19.68 6.98
CA LYS A 104 5.82 -20.55 5.82
C LYS A 104 4.87 -19.86 4.84
N ALA A 105 5.15 -20.01 3.55
CA ALA A 105 4.27 -19.52 2.48
C ALA A 105 2.81 -19.92 2.73
N TYR A 106 1.91 -18.96 2.63
CA TYR A 106 0.47 -19.13 2.80
C TYR A 106 -0.22 -18.92 1.46
N ARG A 107 -1.17 -19.78 1.10
CA ARG A 107 -1.90 -19.66 -0.16
C ARG A 107 -3.38 -19.91 0.09
N SER A 108 -4.19 -18.87 0.01
CA SER A 108 -5.65 -19.03 0.04
C SER A 108 -6.13 -19.91 -1.11
N LYS A 109 -7.14 -20.74 -0.81
CA LYS A 109 -7.78 -21.65 -1.78
C LYS A 109 -8.93 -20.97 -2.54
N SER A 110 -9.48 -19.90 -1.98
CA SER A 110 -10.66 -19.19 -2.50
C SER A 110 -10.33 -17.85 -3.13
N ASP A 111 -9.24 -17.21 -2.70
CA ASP A 111 -8.78 -15.94 -3.26
C ASP A 111 -7.32 -16.09 -3.72
N LYS A 112 -7.04 -15.65 -4.94
CA LYS A 112 -5.69 -15.71 -5.51
C LYS A 112 -4.80 -14.56 -5.05
N TRP A 113 -5.41 -13.46 -4.60
CA TRP A 113 -4.73 -12.26 -4.12
C TRP A 113 -4.36 -12.37 -2.64
N ASP A 114 -5.13 -13.14 -1.87
CA ASP A 114 -4.82 -13.51 -0.48
C ASP A 114 -3.80 -14.66 -0.40
N ARG A 115 -2.58 -14.37 -0.85
CA ARG A 115 -1.46 -15.31 -0.79
C ARG A 115 -0.24 -14.59 -0.28
N HIS A 116 0.54 -15.24 0.57
CA HIS A 116 1.80 -14.74 1.09
C HIS A 116 2.94 -15.57 0.53
N PHE A 117 3.86 -14.92 -0.16
CA PHE A 117 4.98 -15.56 -0.83
C PHE A 117 6.27 -15.52 0.00
#